data_AF-A0A7C6BBL2-F1
#
_entry.id   AF-A0A7C6BBL2-F1
#
_cell.length_a   1.000
_cell.length_b   1.000
_cell.length_c   1.000
_cell.angle_alpha   90.00
_cell.angle_beta   90.00
_cell.angle_gamma   90.00
#
_symmetry.space_group_name_H-M   'P 1'
#
loop_
_entity.id
_entity.type
_entity.pdbx_description
1 polymer ?
#
loop_
_entity_poly.entity_id
_entity_poly.type
_entity_poly.pdbx_seq_one_letter_code
_entity_poly.pdbx_strand_id
1 'polypeptide(L)' 'MQPPEAPVIADRPPAVSVCLQTLTKRADFLACARARKAATAGFVLQARKRDEAIVPGCIRIGYTASKKVGNAVARNR' A
#
# COMPACT_ATOMS: atom_id res chain seq x y z
N MET A 1 47.33 4.52 -11.82
CA MET A 1 46.52 5.68 -11.38
C MET A 1 45.12 5.51 -11.94
N GLN A 2 44.21 5.01 -11.11
CA GLN A 2 42.81 4.73 -11.43
C GLN A 2 42.06 6.06 -11.68
N PRO A 3 41.25 6.21 -12.74
CA PRO A 3 40.42 7.40 -12.94
C PRO A 3 39.29 7.46 -11.88
N PRO A 4 38.86 8.67 -11.45
CA PRO A 4 37.86 8.80 -10.40
C PRO A 4 36.46 8.42 -10.90
N GLU A 5 35.86 7.40 -10.27
CA GLU A 5 34.44 7.08 -10.42
C GLU A 5 33.59 8.25 -9.93
N ALA A 6 32.82 8.84 -10.85
CA ALA A 6 31.79 9.81 -10.49
C ALA A 6 30.71 9.13 -9.64
N PRO A 7 30.22 9.75 -8.55
CA PRO A 7 29.12 9.19 -7.79
C PRO A 7 27.87 9.26 -8.66
N VAL A 8 27.43 8.11 -9.17
CA VAL A 8 26.08 7.92 -9.72
C VAL A 8 25.10 8.03 -8.55
N ILE A 9 24.78 9.27 -8.17
CA ILE A 9 23.64 9.58 -7.31
C ILE A 9 22.42 9.25 -8.15
N ALA A 10 21.95 8.01 -8.00
CA ALA A 10 20.76 7.51 -8.65
C ALA A 10 19.55 8.28 -8.08
N ASP A 11 19.20 9.36 -8.75
CA ASP A 11 17.93 10.07 -8.59
C ASP A 11 16.81 9.16 -9.12
N ARG A 12 16.51 8.09 -8.36
CA ARG A 12 15.43 7.16 -8.66
C ARG A 12 14.14 7.77 -8.11
N PRO A 13 13.13 8.01 -8.96
CA PRO A 13 11.86 8.54 -8.49
C PRO A 13 11.30 7.60 -7.40
N PRO A 14 10.78 8.15 -6.28
CA PRO A 14 10.37 7.36 -5.11
C PRO A 14 9.28 6.32 -5.43
N ALA A 15 8.62 6.45 -6.59
CA ALA A 15 7.63 5.52 -7.11
C ALA A 15 8.19 4.10 -7.39
N VAL A 16 9.50 3.94 -7.68
CA VAL A 16 10.10 2.62 -7.99
C VAL A 16 10.59 1.90 -6.72
N SER A 17 10.67 2.60 -5.58
CA SER A 17 11.12 2.04 -4.29
C SER A 17 9.96 1.50 -3.43
N VAL A 18 8.72 1.62 -3.90
CA VAL A 18 7.54 1.18 -3.16
C VAL A 18 7.07 -0.16 -3.69
N CYS A 19 7.50 -1.25 -3.06
CA CYS A 19 6.94 -2.57 -3.31
C CYS A 19 5.52 -2.63 -2.74
N LEU A 20 4.53 -2.24 -3.57
CA LEU A 20 3.11 -2.37 -3.22
C LEU A 20 2.74 -3.86 -3.14
N GLN A 21 2.39 -4.32 -1.94
CA GLN A 21 1.92 -5.69 -1.71
C GLN A 21 0.42 -5.72 -1.46
N THR A 22 -0.28 -6.67 -2.06
CA THR A 22 -1.70 -6.88 -1.79
C THR A 22 -1.89 -7.59 -0.45
N LEU A 23 -2.81 -7.08 0.36
CA LEU A 23 -3.20 -7.68 1.63
C LEU A 23 -4.09 -8.90 1.38
N THR A 24 -3.64 -10.08 1.84
CA THR A 24 -4.39 -11.34 1.65
C THR A 24 -4.94 -11.91 2.95
N LYS A 25 -4.36 -11.57 4.10
CA LYS A 25 -4.73 -12.13 5.40
C LYS A 25 -5.86 -11.34 6.05
N ARG A 26 -6.95 -12.01 6.40
CA ARG A 26 -8.11 -11.42 7.11
C ARG A 26 -7.73 -10.70 8.41
N ALA A 27 -6.74 -11.23 9.15
CA ALA A 27 -6.27 -10.62 10.39
C ALA A 27 -5.74 -9.19 10.17
N ASP A 28 -5.07 -8.95 9.05
CA ASP A 28 -4.55 -7.62 8.72
C ASP A 28 -5.69 -6.64 8.37
N PHE A 29 -6.74 -7.10 7.68
CA PHE A 29 -7.94 -6.29 7.43
C PHE A 29 -8.64 -5.89 8.73
N LEU A 30 -8.78 -6.83 9.68
CA LEU A 30 -9.36 -6.52 11.00
C LEU A 30 -8.50 -5.56 11.81
N ALA A 31 -7.17 -5.67 11.70
CA ALA A 31 -6.25 -4.73 12.35
C ALA A 31 -6.36 -3.32 11.75
N CYS A 32 -6.50 -3.19 10.43
CA CYS A 32 -6.75 -1.91 9.77
C CYS A 32 -8.13 -1.33 10.13
N ALA A 33 -9.16 -2.17 10.24
CA ALA A 33 -10.51 -1.73 10.61
C ALA A 33 -10.62 -1.12 12.01
N ARG A 34 -9.72 -1.50 12.92
CA ARG A 34 -9.60 -0.92 14.28
C ARG A 34 -8.77 0.37 14.32
N ALA A 35 -8.09 0.71 13.23
CA ALA A 35 -7.18 1.86 13.18
C ALA A 35 -7.91 3.13 12.68
N ARG A 36 -7.14 4.13 12.24
CA ARG A 36 -7.70 5.40 11.75
C ARG A 36 -8.49 5.16 10.47
N LYS A 37 -9.63 5.84 10.37
CA LYS A 37 -10.53 5.81 9.21
C LYS A 37 -10.76 7.21 8.68
N ALA A 38 -10.76 7.35 7.36
CA ALA A 38 -11.14 8.55 6.64
C ALA A 38 -12.21 8.17 5.61
N ALA A 39 -13.42 8.71 5.77
CA ALA A 39 -14.49 8.53 4.80
C ALA A 39 -14.42 9.62 3.73
N THR A 40 -14.54 9.24 2.46
CA THR A 40 -14.63 10.18 1.34
C THR A 40 -15.75 9.77 0.40
N ALA A 41 -16.04 10.59 -0.61
CA ALA A 41 -16.98 10.21 -1.66
C ALA A 41 -16.47 8.96 -2.39
N GLY A 42 -17.26 7.88 -2.35
CA GLY A 42 -17.00 6.63 -3.07
C GLY A 42 -16.31 5.53 -2.26
N PHE A 43 -15.55 5.83 -1.20
CA PHE A 43 -14.92 4.79 -0.37
C PHE A 43 -14.54 5.26 1.04
N VAL A 44 -14.17 4.30 1.88
CA VAL A 44 -13.61 4.54 3.21
C VAL A 44 -12.19 4.01 3.24
N LEU A 45 -11.23 4.88 3.56
CA LEU A 45 -9.83 4.51 3.75
C LEU A 45 -9.61 4.14 5.22
N GLN A 46 -9.06 2.95 5.44
CA GLN A 46 -8.63 2.49 6.77
C GLN A 46 -7.11 2.28 6.74
N ALA A 47 -6.40 2.97 7.64
CA ALA A 47 -4.94 2.94 7.67
C ALA A 47 -4.43 2.70 9.08
N ARG A 48 -3.52 1.72 9.20
CA ARG A 48 -2.80 1.41 10.43
C ARG A 48 -1.32 1.66 10.21
N LYS A 49 -0.72 2.55 11.00
CA LYS A 49 0.74 2.68 11.08
C LYS A 49 1.29 1.37 11.65
N ARG A 50 2.24 0.77 10.94
CA ARG A 50 2.94 -0.44 11.36
C ARG A 50 4.36 -0.04 11.75
N ASP A 51 4.92 -0.70 12.75
CA ASP A 51 6.29 -0.44 13.17
C ASP A 51 7.27 -0.72 12.02
N GLU A 52 8.26 0.17 11.92
CA GLU A 52 9.21 0.36 10.82
C GLU A 52 10.11 -0.86 10.54
N ALA A 53 10.05 -1.88 11.41
CA ALA A 53 10.83 -3.11 11.33
C ALA A 53 10.47 -4.01 10.13
N ILE A 54 9.35 -3.77 9.45
CA ILE A 54 8.92 -4.56 8.29
C ILE A 54 9.23 -3.80 7.01
N VAL A 55 10.47 -3.93 6.53
CA VAL A 55 10.99 -3.52 5.21
C VAL A 55 10.66 -2.06 4.84
N PRO A 56 11.61 -1.12 4.94
CA PRO A 56 11.39 0.25 4.48
C PRO A 56 10.94 0.25 3.01
N GLY A 57 9.81 0.89 2.72
CA GLY A 57 9.20 0.95 1.38
C GLY A 57 8.08 -0.07 1.08
N CYS A 58 7.75 -1.00 1.99
CA CYS A 58 6.70 -1.99 1.76
C CYS A 58 5.31 -1.51 2.19
N ILE A 59 4.57 -0.84 1.29
CA ILE A 59 3.16 -0.49 1.53
C ILE A 59 2.29 -1.70 1.21
N ARG A 60 1.33 -2.03 2.11
CA ARG A 60 0.33 -3.08 1.85
C ARG A 60 -1.07 -2.50 1.69
N ILE A 61 -1.75 -2.89 0.62
CA ILE A 61 -3.10 -2.39 0.28
C ILE A 61 -4.06 -3.56 0.18
N GLY A 62 -5.21 -3.45 0.83
CA GLY A 62 -6.30 -4.40 0.71
C GLY A 62 -7.56 -3.69 0.21
N TYR A 63 -8.25 -4.29 -0.75
CA TYR A 63 -9.50 -3.77 -1.29
C TYR A 63 -10.68 -4.55 -0.72
N THR A 64 -11.73 -3.84 -0.32
CA THR A 64 -12.99 -4.45 0.11
C THR A 64 -14.15 -3.78 -0.61
N ALA A 65 -14.92 -4.56 -1.36
CA ALA A 65 -16.16 -4.10 -1.99
C ALA A 65 -17.35 -4.85 -1.38
N SER A 66 -18.38 -4.11 -0.96
CA SER A 66 -19.59 -4.72 -0.41
C SER A 66 -20.37 -5.44 -1.50
N LYS A 67 -21.20 -6.42 -1.13
CA LYS A 67 -22.15 -7.06 -2.06
C LYS A 67 -23.19 -6.07 -2.61
N LYS A 68 -23.37 -4.90 -1.98
CA LYS A 68 -24.31 -3.85 -2.43
C LYS A 68 -23.81 -3.09 -3.66
N VAL A 69 -22.52 -3.15 -3.97
CA VAL A 69 -21.93 -2.46 -5.13
C VAL A 69 -22.46 -3.03 -6.45
N GLY A 70 -22.78 -4.33 -6.48
CA GLY A 70 -23.34 -4.99 -7.67
C GLY A 70 -22.75 -6.38 -7.89
N ASN A 71 -22.77 -6.81 -9.16
CA ASN A 71 -22.26 -8.12 -9.57
C ASN A 71 -20.73 -8.25 -9.41
N ALA A 72 -20.20 -9.44 -9.68
CA ALA A 72 -18.76 -9.69 -9.57
C ALA A 72 -17.92 -8.75 -10.45
N VAL A 73 -18.39 -8.46 -11.67
CA VAL A 73 -17.68 -7.58 -12.61
C VAL A 73 -17.61 -6.15 -12.08
N ALA A 74 -18.73 -5.60 -11.57
CA ALA A 74 -18.77 -4.26 -11.01
C ALA A 74 -17.85 -4.09 -9.79
N ARG A 75 -17.59 -5.17 -9.03
CA ARG A 75 -16.69 -5.15 -7.87
C ARG A 75 -15.21 -5.36 -8.21
N ASN A 76 -14.90 -5.90 -9.38
CA ASN A 76 -13.53 -6.23 -9.81
C ASN A 76 -12.95 -5.22 -10.81
N ARG A 77 -13.72 -4.17 -11.14
CA ARG A 77 -13.26 -3.02 -11.93
C ARG A 77 -12.52 -2.06 -11.04
#